data_AF-A0A1G3IIX8-F1
#
_entry.id   AF-A0A1G3IIX8-F1
#
_cell.length_a   1.000
_cell.length_b   1.000
_cell.length_c   1.000
_cell.angle_alpha   90.00
_cell.angle_beta   90.00
_cell.angle_gamma   90.00
#
_symmetry.space_group_name_H-M   'P 1'
#
loop_
_entity.id
_entity.type
_entity.pdbx_description
1 polymer ?
#
loop_
_entity_poly.entity_id
_entity_poly.type
_entity_poly.pdbx_seq_one_letter_code
_entity_poly.pdbx_strand_id
1 'polypeptide(L)'
;MAYDILRRRRVVLIAAAVLLGIVQVIGTPARAQQAKPPQPQVNKEGQVTVKVAPLTLSAGAETWRFAVEFDTHTVPLTQDFLAVAALAGPDGEDRRPVAWEGDPPGGHHRQGVLVFKPISPAPTSVTLRIRQIGAVAERAFTWPVANP
;
A
#
# COMPACT_ATOMS: atom_id res chain seq x y z
N MET A 1 -54.72 68.27 40.77
CA MET A 1 -53.84 68.50 41.94
C MET A 1 -53.89 67.23 42.77
N ALA A 2 -52.84 66.52 43.14
CA ALA A 2 -51.41 66.70 43.00
C ALA A 2 -50.75 65.37 43.45
N TYR A 3 -49.69 64.94 42.76
CA TYR A 3 -48.68 63.94 43.16
C TYR A 3 -49.19 62.50 43.42
N ASP A 4 -48.49 61.41 43.13
CA ASP A 4 -47.06 61.23 43.23
C ASP A 4 -46.61 60.02 42.41
N ILE A 5 -45.43 60.14 41.82
CA ILE A 5 -44.75 59.14 41.02
C ILE A 5 -43.77 58.45 41.96
N LEU A 6 -43.79 57.12 42.14
CA LEU A 6 -42.56 56.36 42.44
C LEU A 6 -42.73 54.83 42.40
N ARG A 7 -41.74 54.21 41.74
CA ARG A 7 -41.09 52.92 42.03
C ARG A 7 -41.83 51.59 41.78
N ARG A 8 -41.51 51.03 40.61
CA ARG A 8 -41.02 49.65 40.33
C ARG A 8 -41.65 48.50 41.14
N ARG A 9 -42.43 47.65 40.46
CA ARG A 9 -42.45 46.20 40.70
C ARG A 9 -42.54 45.44 39.38
N ARG A 10 -41.58 44.52 39.17
CA ARG A 10 -41.49 43.61 38.03
C ARG A 10 -42.63 42.60 38.12
N VAL A 11 -43.46 42.50 37.08
CA VAL A 11 -44.36 41.36 36.89
C VAL A 11 -43.78 40.51 35.77
N VAL A 12 -43.36 39.31 36.16
CA VAL A 12 -42.88 38.23 35.29
C VAL A 12 -44.10 37.63 34.61
N LEU A 13 -44.07 37.53 33.28
CA LEU A 13 -44.94 36.60 32.56
C LEU A 13 -44.08 35.47 32.02
N ILE A 14 -44.27 34.30 32.61
CA ILE A 14 -43.67 33.03 32.22
C ILE A 14 -44.40 32.57 30.96
N ALA A 15 -43.71 32.56 29.82
CA ALA A 15 -44.13 31.78 28.67
C ALA A 15 -43.23 30.54 28.60
N ALA A 16 -43.83 29.39 28.90
CA ALA A 16 -43.19 28.09 28.78
C ALA A 16 -42.92 27.78 27.30
N ALA A 17 -41.65 27.61 26.93
CA ALA A 17 -41.26 27.04 25.65
C ALA A 17 -40.49 25.75 25.92
N VAL A 18 -41.20 24.62 25.79
CA VAL A 18 -40.59 23.29 25.69
C VAL A 18 -39.93 23.21 24.32
N LEU A 19 -38.61 23.37 24.26
CA LEU A 19 -37.84 23.10 23.05
C LEU A 19 -37.07 21.79 23.24
N LEU A 20 -37.59 20.76 22.58
CA LEU A 20 -36.95 19.48 22.36
C LEU A 20 -35.59 19.73 21.68
N GLY A 21 -34.49 19.57 22.41
CA GLY A 21 -33.15 19.61 21.83
C GLY A 21 -32.90 18.35 21.00
N ILE A 22 -33.08 18.42 19.68
CA ILE A 22 -32.65 17.36 18.78
C ILE A 22 -31.14 17.50 18.61
N VAL A 23 -30.38 16.67 19.31
CA VAL A 23 -28.94 16.47 19.04
C VAL A 23 -28.83 15.74 17.69
N GLN A 24 -28.55 16.48 16.63
CA GLN A 24 -28.17 15.90 15.34
C GLN A 24 -26.72 15.42 15.47
N VAL A 25 -26.52 14.11 15.68
CA VAL A 25 -25.21 13.47 15.51
C VAL A 25 -24.91 13.46 14.01
N ILE A 26 -24.28 14.53 13.53
CA ILE A 26 -23.70 14.56 12.18
C ILE A 26 -22.56 13.56 12.18
N GLY A 27 -22.81 12.38 11.60
CA GLY A 27 -21.79 11.36 11.41
C GLY A 27 -20.58 11.98 10.71
N THR A 28 -19.41 11.88 11.34
CA THR A 28 -18.17 12.26 10.69
C THR A 28 -18.02 11.39 9.43
N PRO A 29 -17.78 11.97 8.24
CA PRO A 29 -17.43 11.14 7.10
C PRO A 29 -16.12 10.43 7.46
N ALA A 30 -16.15 9.09 7.46
CA ALA A 30 -14.96 8.29 7.63
C ALA A 30 -13.96 8.75 6.56
N ARG A 31 -12.87 9.39 7.00
CA ARG A 31 -11.75 9.74 6.13
C ARG A 31 -11.27 8.42 5.54
N ALA A 32 -11.52 8.20 4.25
CA ALA A 32 -10.84 7.14 3.53
C ALA A 32 -9.34 7.39 3.73
N GLN A 33 -8.70 6.59 4.59
CA GLN A 33 -7.27 6.58 4.71
C GLN A 33 -6.76 6.06 3.38
N GLN A 34 -6.35 6.96 2.48
CA GLN A 34 -5.59 6.59 1.30
C GLN A 34 -4.38 5.81 1.80
N ALA A 35 -4.35 4.51 1.52
CA ALA A 35 -3.22 3.67 1.85
C ALA A 35 -1.98 4.26 1.16
N LYS A 36 -0.90 4.49 1.93
CA LYS A 36 0.35 4.98 1.36
C LYS A 36 0.79 3.98 0.29
N PRO A 37 1.14 4.42 -0.93
CA PRO A 37 1.59 3.50 -1.97
C PRO A 37 2.81 2.72 -1.47
N PRO A 38 2.89 1.40 -1.75
CA PRO A 38 4.00 0.57 -1.33
C PRO A 38 5.33 1.19 -1.76
N GLN A 39 6.29 1.27 -0.84
CA GLN A 39 7.58 1.92 -1.10
C GLN A 39 8.59 0.94 -1.71
N PRO A 40 9.52 1.40 -2.56
CA PRO A 40 10.61 0.56 -3.04
C PRO A 40 11.44 -0.02 -1.89
N GLN A 41 11.93 -1.25 -2.05
CA GLN A 41 12.88 -1.90 -1.16
C GLN A 41 14.17 -2.21 -1.91
N VAL A 42 15.30 -2.15 -1.21
CA VAL A 42 16.64 -2.36 -1.78
C VAL A 42 17.38 -3.38 -0.93
N ASN A 43 17.98 -4.37 -1.59
CA ASN A 43 18.91 -5.31 -0.98
C ASN A 43 20.26 -5.19 -1.70
N LYS A 44 21.35 -5.04 -0.94
CA LYS A 44 22.73 -4.85 -1.45
C LYS A 44 23.65 -6.02 -1.13
N GLU A 45 23.09 -7.19 -0.78
CA GLU A 45 23.88 -8.36 -0.40
C GLU A 45 24.58 -8.98 -1.61
N GLY A 46 25.75 -9.57 -1.36
CA GLY A 46 26.55 -10.23 -2.38
C GLY A 46 27.03 -9.25 -3.46
N GLN A 47 27.01 -9.71 -4.71
CA GLN A 47 27.65 -9.02 -5.83
C GLN A 47 26.69 -8.15 -6.65
N VAL A 48 25.40 -8.18 -6.34
CA VAL A 48 24.34 -7.52 -7.12
C VAL A 48 23.44 -6.74 -6.16
N THR A 49 23.29 -5.44 -6.40
CA THR A 49 22.25 -4.63 -5.78
C THR A 49 20.93 -4.90 -6.49
N VAL A 50 19.89 -5.20 -5.71
CA VAL A 50 18.54 -5.47 -6.21
C VAL A 50 17.59 -4.47 -5.58
N LYS A 51 16.91 -3.69 -6.42
CA LYS A 51 15.85 -2.77 -6.00
C LYS A 51 14.54 -3.21 -6.60
N VAL A 52 13.49 -3.24 -5.79
CA VAL A 52 12.16 -3.66 -6.21
C VAL A 52 11.14 -2.62 -5.77
N ALA A 53 10.24 -2.24 -6.67
CA ALA A 53 9.13 -1.34 -6.41
C ALA A 53 7.80 -1.94 -6.92
N PRO A 54 6.77 -2.09 -6.08
CA PRO A 54 5.45 -2.45 -6.57
C PRO A 54 4.88 -1.35 -7.46
N LEU A 55 4.52 -1.69 -8.70
CA LEU A 55 3.82 -0.81 -9.64
C LEU A 55 2.30 -0.98 -9.53
N THR A 56 1.85 -2.22 -9.34
CA THR A 56 0.43 -2.57 -9.15
C THR A 56 0.36 -3.71 -8.16
N LEU A 57 -0.23 -3.46 -6.99
CA LEU A 57 -0.40 -4.45 -5.94
C LEU A 57 -1.66 -4.13 -5.11
N SER A 58 -2.81 -4.54 -5.63
CA SER A 58 -4.11 -4.36 -4.97
C SER A 58 -5.02 -5.56 -5.21
N ALA A 59 -5.97 -5.79 -4.30
CA ALA A 59 -6.87 -6.94 -4.37
C ALA A 59 -7.77 -6.95 -5.62
N GLY A 60 -8.04 -5.78 -6.22
CA GLY A 60 -8.88 -5.64 -7.42
C GLY A 60 -8.11 -5.61 -8.75
N ALA A 61 -6.78 -5.67 -8.72
CA ALA A 61 -5.98 -5.63 -9.95
C ALA A 61 -5.99 -6.96 -10.69
N GLU A 62 -6.06 -6.93 -12.02
CA GLU A 62 -6.00 -8.14 -12.87
C GLU A 62 -4.62 -8.80 -12.89
N THR A 63 -3.56 -8.00 -12.69
CA THR A 63 -2.18 -8.45 -12.58
C THR A 63 -1.46 -7.69 -11.48
N TRP A 64 -0.49 -8.34 -10.84
CA TRP A 64 0.42 -7.69 -9.90
C TRP A 64 1.78 -7.51 -10.54
N ARG A 65 2.32 -6.30 -10.42
CA ARG A 65 3.46 -5.83 -11.21
C ARG A 65 4.52 -5.24 -10.29
N PHE A 66 5.76 -5.68 -10.44
CA PHE A 66 6.92 -5.23 -9.67
C PHE A 66 8.02 -4.77 -10.62
N ALA A 67 8.38 -3.48 -10.55
CA ALA A 67 9.60 -3.00 -11.19
C ALA A 67 10.80 -3.54 -10.41
N VAL A 68 11.78 -4.08 -11.13
CA VAL A 68 13.00 -4.62 -10.57
C VAL A 68 14.20 -4.05 -11.31
N GLU A 69 15.20 -3.59 -10.54
CA GLU A 69 16.49 -3.13 -11.03
C GLU A 69 17.59 -4.00 -10.41
N PHE A 70 18.47 -4.52 -11.26
CA PHE A 70 19.67 -5.28 -10.91
C PHE A 70 20.90 -4.51 -11.35
N ASP A 71 21.83 -4.31 -10.43
CA ASP A 71 23.06 -3.55 -10.67
C ASP A 71 24.26 -4.29 -10.09
N THR A 72 25.31 -4.48 -10.90
CA THR A 72 26.56 -5.10 -10.48
C THR A 72 27.73 -4.55 -11.29
N HIS A 73 28.94 -4.70 -10.76
CA HIS A 73 30.18 -4.30 -11.42
C HIS A 73 31.15 -5.48 -11.59
N THR A 74 30.74 -6.70 -11.23
CA THR A 74 31.65 -7.85 -11.11
C THR A 74 31.20 -9.10 -11.86
N VAL A 75 29.89 -9.28 -12.12
CA VAL A 75 29.35 -10.50 -12.75
C VAL A 75 28.33 -10.18 -13.83
N PRO A 76 28.26 -10.98 -14.91
CA PRO A 76 27.21 -10.82 -15.90
C PRO A 76 25.85 -11.27 -15.36
N LEU A 77 24.77 -10.59 -15.78
CA LEU A 77 23.39 -10.87 -15.39
C LEU A 77 22.64 -11.71 -16.44
N THR A 78 22.95 -13.00 -16.53
CA THR A 78 22.41 -13.91 -17.56
C THR A 78 21.16 -14.69 -17.14
N GLN A 79 20.67 -14.48 -15.92
CA GLN A 79 19.58 -15.29 -15.35
C GLN A 79 18.25 -15.09 -16.10
N ASP A 80 17.48 -16.18 -16.20
CA ASP A 80 16.07 -16.12 -16.53
C ASP A 80 15.26 -15.71 -15.30
N PHE A 81 14.74 -14.48 -15.30
CA PHE A 81 13.98 -13.95 -14.18
C PHE A 81 12.62 -14.62 -13.99
N LEU A 82 12.10 -15.36 -14.98
CA LEU A 82 10.91 -16.19 -14.79
C LEU A 82 11.21 -17.46 -13.97
N ALA A 83 12.45 -17.93 -14.02
CA ALA A 83 12.89 -19.12 -13.31
C ALA A 83 13.35 -18.82 -11.86
N VAL A 84 13.88 -17.62 -11.62
CA VAL A 84 14.49 -17.28 -10.31
C VAL A 84 13.64 -16.39 -9.42
N ALA A 85 12.51 -15.87 -9.92
CA ALA A 85 11.57 -15.09 -9.12
C ALA A 85 10.34 -15.90 -8.72
N ALA A 86 9.83 -15.66 -7.52
CA ALA A 86 8.58 -16.21 -7.03
C ALA A 86 7.85 -15.21 -6.13
N LEU A 87 6.52 -15.23 -6.18
CA LEU A 87 5.67 -14.51 -5.23
C LEU A 87 5.05 -15.51 -4.26
N ALA A 88 5.16 -15.23 -2.96
CA ALA A 88 4.57 -16.04 -1.90
C ALA A 88 3.53 -15.25 -1.12
N GLY A 89 2.39 -15.89 -0.87
CA GLY A 89 1.37 -15.42 0.07
C GLY A 89 1.61 -15.95 1.49
N PRO A 90 0.62 -15.86 2.38
CA PRO A 90 0.69 -16.38 3.75
C PRO A 90 0.88 -17.90 3.84
N ASP A 91 0.48 -18.64 2.80
CA ASP A 91 0.72 -20.08 2.67
C ASP A 91 2.20 -20.43 2.41
N GLY A 92 3.03 -19.45 2.08
CA GLY A 92 4.44 -19.63 1.77
C GLY A 92 4.71 -20.28 0.41
N GLU A 93 3.67 -20.61 -0.37
CA GLU A 93 3.78 -21.29 -1.66
C GLU A 93 4.30 -20.34 -2.74
N ASP A 94 5.28 -20.82 -3.50
CA ASP A 94 5.89 -20.07 -4.59
C ASP A 94 4.98 -20.05 -5.83
N ARG A 95 4.71 -18.83 -6.32
CA ARG A 95 4.02 -18.61 -7.58
C ARG A 95 4.97 -17.91 -8.54
N ARG A 96 5.21 -18.50 -9.71
CA ARG A 96 6.09 -17.92 -10.72
C ARG A 96 5.46 -16.71 -11.40
N PRO A 97 6.27 -15.73 -11.85
CA PRO A 97 5.78 -14.68 -12.73
C PRO A 97 5.29 -15.28 -14.04
N VAL A 98 4.30 -14.63 -14.64
CA VAL A 98 3.79 -14.96 -15.98
C VAL A 98 4.55 -14.23 -17.09
N ALA A 99 5.25 -13.14 -16.77
CA ALA A 99 6.04 -12.39 -17.73
C ALA A 99 7.19 -11.60 -17.06
N TRP A 100 8.24 -11.40 -17.86
CA TRP A 100 9.32 -10.44 -17.62
C TRP A 100 9.29 -9.44 -18.78
N GLU A 101 8.96 -8.20 -18.47
CA GLU A 101 8.93 -7.09 -19.42
C GLU A 101 10.14 -6.20 -19.15
N GLY A 102 11.28 -6.50 -19.76
CA GLY A 102 12.52 -5.76 -19.50
C GLY A 102 13.71 -6.25 -20.30
N ASP A 103 14.89 -5.87 -19.83
CA ASP A 103 16.15 -6.12 -20.53
C ASP A 103 16.37 -7.63 -20.77
N PRO A 104 16.91 -8.02 -21.94
CA PRO A 104 17.27 -9.40 -22.24
C PRO A 104 18.44 -9.88 -21.36
N PRO A 105 18.71 -11.20 -21.27
CA PRO A 105 19.86 -11.73 -20.56
C PRO A 105 21.21 -11.14 -21.02
N GLY A 106 22.07 -10.80 -20.06
CA GLY A 106 23.43 -10.28 -20.30
C GLY A 106 23.71 -8.94 -19.61
N GLY A 107 24.90 -8.38 -19.85
CA GLY A 107 25.34 -7.11 -19.28
C GLY A 107 25.55 -7.12 -17.76
N HIS A 108 25.68 -5.93 -17.19
CA HIS A 108 25.94 -5.70 -15.75
C HIS A 108 24.86 -4.85 -15.07
N HIS A 109 23.90 -4.36 -15.86
CA HIS A 109 22.71 -3.66 -15.39
C HIS A 109 21.51 -4.24 -16.14
N ARG A 110 20.47 -4.64 -15.42
CA ARG A 110 19.21 -5.09 -16.01
C ARG A 110 18.04 -4.53 -15.24
N GLN A 111 17.02 -4.07 -15.94
CA GLN A 111 15.77 -3.60 -15.34
C GLN A 111 14.57 -4.09 -16.12
N GLY A 112 13.42 -4.14 -15.44
CA GLY A 112 12.17 -4.58 -16.04
C GLY A 112 11.05 -4.76 -15.04
N VAL A 113 9.96 -5.35 -15.50
CA VAL A 113 8.77 -5.62 -14.69
C VAL A 113 8.51 -7.12 -14.63
N LEU A 114 8.44 -7.65 -13.41
CA LEU A 114 7.87 -8.97 -13.15
C LEU A 114 6.35 -8.85 -13.04
N VAL A 115 5.64 -9.68 -13.79
CA VAL A 115 4.17 -9.72 -13.80
C VAL A 115 3.69 -11.03 -13.21
N PHE A 116 2.74 -10.98 -12.29
CA PHE A 116 2.15 -12.13 -11.62
C PHE A 116 0.63 -12.14 -11.76
N LYS A 117 0.05 -13.35 -11.72
CA LYS A 117 -1.37 -13.49 -11.41
C LYS A 117 -1.62 -13.10 -9.94
N PRO A 118 -2.69 -12.37 -9.62
CA PRO A 118 -3.07 -12.11 -8.24
C PRO A 118 -3.34 -13.39 -7.45
N ILE A 119 -3.08 -13.37 -6.15
CA ILE A 119 -3.47 -14.44 -5.23
C ILE A 119 -4.93 -14.21 -4.83
N SER A 120 -5.76 -15.26 -4.92
CA SER A 120 -7.16 -15.23 -4.53
C SER A 120 -7.46 -16.30 -3.46
N PRO A 121 -8.10 -15.93 -2.33
CA PRO A 121 -8.46 -14.56 -1.95
C PRO A 121 -7.21 -13.69 -1.73
N ALA A 122 -7.36 -12.36 -1.93
CA ALA A 122 -6.24 -11.44 -1.76
C ALA A 122 -5.74 -11.46 -0.29
N PRO A 123 -4.46 -11.75 -0.05
CA PRO A 123 -3.89 -11.76 1.29
C PRO A 123 -3.58 -10.33 1.75
N THR A 124 -3.38 -10.16 3.06
CA THR A 124 -2.96 -8.87 3.63
C THR A 124 -1.57 -8.42 3.17
N SER A 125 -0.68 -9.38 2.87
CA SER A 125 0.68 -9.10 2.40
C SER A 125 1.19 -10.22 1.49
N VAL A 126 2.21 -9.88 0.71
CA VAL A 126 2.94 -10.81 -0.15
C VAL A 126 4.44 -10.58 -0.07
N THR A 127 5.20 -11.63 -0.36
CA THR A 127 6.67 -11.60 -0.40
C THR A 127 7.16 -11.97 -1.81
N LEU A 128 7.88 -11.07 -2.46
CA LEU A 128 8.65 -11.38 -3.66
C LEU A 128 10.01 -11.98 -3.26
N ARG A 129 10.29 -13.18 -3.74
CA ARG A 129 11.55 -13.91 -3.58
C ARG A 129 12.33 -13.85 -4.88
N ILE A 130 13.60 -13.47 -4.82
CA ILE A 130 14.54 -13.47 -5.95
C ILE A 130 15.75 -14.30 -5.55
N ARG A 131 15.99 -15.40 -6.27
CA ARG A 131 16.97 -16.43 -5.89
C ARG A 131 18.18 -16.46 -6.79
N GLN A 132 19.28 -17.00 -6.27
CA GLN A 132 20.49 -17.38 -7.05
C GLN A 132 21.03 -16.24 -7.94
N ILE A 133 21.01 -15.00 -7.44
CA ILE A 133 21.58 -13.83 -8.12
C ILE A 133 22.69 -13.24 -7.26
N GLY A 134 23.86 -13.00 -7.85
CA GLY A 134 24.98 -12.33 -7.16
C GLY A 134 25.53 -13.09 -5.96
N ALA A 135 25.57 -14.42 -6.02
CA ALA A 135 26.00 -15.33 -4.95
C ALA A 135 25.14 -15.27 -3.66
N VAL A 136 23.90 -14.81 -3.76
CA VAL A 136 22.91 -14.83 -2.67
C VAL A 136 21.85 -15.87 -2.98
N ALA A 137 21.57 -16.75 -2.02
CA ALA A 137 20.64 -17.87 -2.20
C ALA A 137 19.21 -17.39 -2.47
N GLU A 138 18.74 -16.43 -1.67
CA GLU A 138 17.42 -15.80 -1.78
C GLU A 138 17.45 -14.40 -1.19
N ARG A 139 16.77 -13.46 -1.85
CA ARG A 139 16.38 -12.15 -1.31
C ARG A 139 14.86 -12.12 -1.22
N ALA A 140 14.33 -11.59 -0.13
CA ALA A 140 12.89 -11.48 0.12
C ALA A 140 12.49 -10.01 0.30
N PHE A 141 11.40 -9.60 -0.36
CA PHE A 141 10.85 -8.26 -0.29
C PHE A 141 9.35 -8.33 -0.02
N THR A 142 8.88 -7.70 1.04
CA THR A 142 7.50 -7.90 1.53
C THR A 142 6.72 -6.59 1.56
N TRP A 143 5.49 -6.61 1.04
CA TRP A 143 4.58 -5.45 1.06
C TRP A 143 3.17 -5.82 1.49
N PRO A 144 2.43 -4.89 2.09
CA PRO A 144 0.99 -5.03 2.21
C PRO A 144 0.33 -4.96 0.82
N VAL A 145 -0.71 -5.76 0.62
CA VAL A 145 -1.58 -5.64 -0.56
C VAL A 145 -2.60 -4.55 -0.28
N ALA A 146 -2.75 -3.58 -1.20
CA ALA A 146 -3.74 -2.54 -1.02
C ALA A 146 -5.15 -3.12 -1.13
N ASN A 147 -6.03 -2.74 -0.20
CA ASN A 147 -7.46 -2.93 -0.36
C ASN A 147 -7.96 -2.11 -1.55
N PRO A 148 -9.02 -2.57 -2.24
CA PRO A 148 -9.58 -1.86 -3.39
C PRO A 148 -10.17 -0.51 -3.00
#